data_AF-A0A374E7U1-F1
#
_entry.id   AF-A0A374E7U1-F1
#
_cell.length_a   1.000
_cell.length_b   1.000
_cell.length_c   1.000
_cell.angle_alpha   90.00
_cell.angle_beta   90.00
_cell.angle_gamma   90.00
#
_symmetry.space_group_name_H-M   'P 1'
#
loop_
_entity.id
_entity.type
_entity.pdbx_description
1 polymer ?
#
loop_
_entity_poly.entity_id
_entity_poly.type
_entity_poly.pdbx_seq_one_letter_code
_entity_poly.pdbx_strand_id
1 'polypeptide(L)'
;MNEELTKFHKEVLCNLNSIHGALLRMNRSIQSEGANGIIKWNRSYTRARRRGSKALNLEIAMICCGFNLHKFHLKKSAIKKAA
;
A
#
# COMPACT_ATOMS: atom_id res chain seq x y z
N MET A 1 -25.99 4.58 24.12
CA MET A 1 -24.66 4.67 23.48
C MET A 1 -24.08 3.26 23.43
N ASN A 2 -23.49 2.81 22.32
CA ASN A 2 -22.88 1.48 22.28
C ASN A 2 -21.56 1.51 23.05
N GLU A 3 -21.55 0.91 24.24
CA GLU A 3 -20.39 0.89 25.14
C GLU A 3 -19.21 0.11 24.55
N GLU A 4 -19.49 -0.99 23.85
CA GLU A 4 -18.48 -1.85 23.25
C GLU A 4 -17.75 -1.12 22.12
N LEU A 5 -18.50 -0.47 21.22
CA LEU A 5 -17.93 0.35 20.15
C LEU A 5 -17.09 1.51 20.71
N THR A 6 -17.54 2.09 21.83
CA THR A 6 -16.84 3.18 22.51
C THR A 6 -15.49 2.72 23.09
N LYS A 7 -15.43 1.49 23.63
CA LYS A 7 -14.18 0.88 24.13
C LYS A 7 -13.18 0.67 22.99
N PHE A 8 -13.61 0.09 21.88
CA PHE A 8 -12.75 -0.08 20.69
C PHE A 8 -12.23 1.26 20.17
N HIS A 9 -13.07 2.30 20.15
CA HIS A 9 -12.64 3.62 19.71
C HIS A 9 -11.51 4.19 20.59
N LYS A 10 -11.65 4.08 21.92
CA LYS A 10 -10.61 4.51 22.87
C LYS A 10 -9.31 3.73 22.66
N GLU A 11 -9.39 2.42 22.48
CA GLU A 11 -8.23 1.57 22.23
C GLU A 11 -7.50 1.96 20.94
N VAL A 12 -8.24 2.16 19.85
CA VAL A 12 -7.67 2.59 18.57
C VAL A 12 -6.97 3.94 18.71
N LEU A 13 -7.58 4.91 19.40
CA LEU A 13 -6.95 6.21 19.64
C LEU A 13 -5.68 6.07 20.48
N CYS A 14 -5.68 5.27 21.54
CA CYS A 14 -4.48 4.98 22.33
C CYS A 14 -3.37 4.37 21.47
N ASN A 15 -3.70 3.38 20.64
CA ASN A 15 -2.76 2.73 19.74
C ASN A 15 -2.18 3.71 18.71
N LEU A 16 -3.02 4.54 18.09
CA LEU A 16 -2.59 5.54 17.11
C LEU A 16 -1.75 6.66 17.75
N ASN A 17 -2.08 7.10 18.94
CA ASN A 17 -1.35 8.21 19.60
C ASN A 17 -0.09 7.75 20.34
N SER A 18 0.12 6.44 20.48
CA SER A 18 1.37 5.90 21.03
C SER A 18 2.57 6.15 20.10
N ILE A 19 3.77 6.22 20.67
CA ILE A 19 5.03 6.30 19.92
C ILE A 19 5.16 5.14 18.94
N HIS A 20 4.80 3.93 19.38
CA HIS A 20 4.81 2.74 18.54
C HIS A 20 3.86 2.88 17.35
N GLY A 21 2.64 3.38 17.58
CA GLY A 21 1.67 3.63 16.52
C GLY A 21 2.12 4.68 15.52
N ALA A 22 2.81 5.73 15.97
CA ALA A 22 3.42 6.73 15.09
C ALA A 22 4.49 6.09 14.17
N LEU A 23 5.37 5.24 14.71
CA LEU A 23 6.37 4.52 13.93
C LEU A 23 5.74 3.59 12.89
N LEU A 24 4.69 2.85 13.25
CA LEU A 24 3.97 1.99 12.30
C LEU A 24 3.32 2.78 11.17
N ARG A 25 2.73 3.96 11.45
CA ARG A 25 2.17 4.83 10.40
C ARG A 25 3.24 5.38 9.48
N MET A 26 4.40 5.77 10.02
CA MET A 26 5.54 6.22 9.21
C MET A 26 6.02 5.10 8.28
N ASN A 27 6.17 3.88 8.79
CA ASN A 27 6.54 2.71 7.98
C ASN A 27 5.51 2.44 6.88
N ARG A 28 4.21 2.51 7.19
CA ARG A 28 3.14 2.37 6.20
C ARG A 28 3.24 3.44 5.10
N SER A 29 3.53 4.69 5.48
CA SER A 29 3.68 5.79 4.53
C SER A 29 4.86 5.59 3.58
N ILE A 30 6.01 5.16 4.11
CA ILE A 30 7.22 4.93 3.32
C ILE A 30 7.09 3.70 2.41
N GLN A 31 6.54 2.59 2.91
CA GLN A 31 6.62 1.30 2.22
C GLN A 31 5.38 0.99 1.36
N SER A 32 4.19 1.38 1.82
CA SER A 32 2.93 0.91 1.25
C SER A 32 2.15 1.99 0.52
N GLU A 33 2.07 3.21 1.08
CA GLU A 33 1.18 4.25 0.55
C GLU A 33 1.51 4.63 -0.91
N GLY A 34 2.79 4.82 -1.23
CA GLY A 34 3.21 5.17 -2.59
C GLY A 34 2.86 4.09 -3.63
N ALA A 35 3.09 2.81 -3.30
CA ALA A 35 2.74 1.70 -4.19
C ALA A 35 1.22 1.58 -4.36
N ASN A 36 0.46 1.72 -3.27
CA ASN A 36 -0.99 1.66 -3.30
C ASN A 36 -1.61 2.80 -4.14
N GLY A 37 -1.10 4.03 -4.00
CA GLY A 37 -1.54 5.16 -4.82
C GLY A 37 -1.28 4.94 -6.31
N ILE A 38 -0.08 4.46 -6.66
CA ILE A 38 0.25 4.19 -8.07
C ILE A 38 -0.62 3.07 -8.64
N ILE A 39 -0.75 1.94 -7.93
CA ILE A 39 -1.48 0.78 -8.43
C ILE A 39 -2.99 1.06 -8.50
N LYS A 40 -3.60 1.55 -7.41
CA LYS A 40 -5.06 1.71 -7.36
C LYS A 40 -5.55 2.95 -8.07
N TRP A 41 -4.90 4.09 -7.87
CA TRP A 41 -5.32 5.36 -8.46
C TRP A 41 -4.75 5.54 -9.87
N ASN A 42 -3.42 5.66 -9.99
CA ASN A 42 -2.79 6.02 -11.27
C ASN A 42 -2.93 4.94 -12.35
N ARG A 43 -3.06 3.67 -11.95
CA ARG A 43 -3.29 2.53 -12.86
C ARG A 43 -4.73 2.00 -12.80
N SER A 44 -5.61 2.67 -12.07
CA SER A 44 -7.05 2.36 -11.97
C SER A 44 -7.37 0.91 -11.58
N TYR A 45 -6.52 0.29 -10.76
CA TYR A 45 -6.82 -1.03 -10.18
C TYR A 45 -7.84 -0.91 -9.05
N THR A 46 -9.11 -0.93 -9.41
CA THR A 46 -10.23 -0.71 -8.48
C THR A 46 -10.72 -1.99 -7.80
N ARG A 47 -10.71 -3.12 -8.53
CA ARG A 47 -11.14 -4.43 -8.04
C ARG A 47 -10.37 -5.56 -8.71
N ALA A 48 -10.20 -6.65 -7.99
CA ALA A 48 -9.70 -7.90 -8.57
C ALA A 48 -10.63 -8.38 -9.69
N ARG A 49 -10.04 -8.82 -10.81
CA ARG A 49 -10.77 -9.32 -11.98
C ARG A 49 -10.87 -10.83 -12.00
N ARG A 50 -9.95 -11.52 -11.32
CA ARG A 50 -9.94 -12.99 -11.20
C ARG A 50 -10.67 -13.45 -9.93
N ARG A 51 -11.26 -14.64 -9.99
CA ARG A 51 -11.93 -15.31 -8.87
C ARG A 51 -11.08 -16.47 -8.36
N GLY A 52 -11.17 -16.74 -7.06
CA GLY A 52 -10.41 -17.80 -6.39
C GLY A 52 -9.01 -17.34 -5.96
N SER A 53 -8.53 -17.85 -4.82
CA SER A 53 -7.30 -17.41 -4.16
C SER A 53 -6.06 -17.53 -5.06
N LYS A 54 -5.89 -18.67 -5.74
CA LYS A 54 -4.75 -18.90 -6.65
C LYS A 54 -4.71 -17.88 -7.80
N ALA A 55 -5.85 -17.61 -8.41
CA ALA A 55 -5.94 -16.70 -9.55
C ALA A 55 -5.77 -15.23 -9.12
N LEU A 56 -6.30 -14.87 -7.94
CA LEU A 56 -6.09 -13.56 -7.33
C LEU A 56 -4.62 -13.31 -6.99
N ASN A 57 -3.94 -14.31 -6.40
CA ASN A 57 -2.51 -14.22 -6.09
C ASN A 57 -1.69 -13.98 -7.36
N LEU A 58 -2.00 -14.67 -8.45
CA LEU A 58 -1.35 -14.45 -9.74
C LEU A 58 -1.60 -13.03 -10.26
N GLU A 59 -2.84 -12.52 -10.19
CA GLU A 59 -3.17 -11.14 -10.61
C GLU A 59 -2.35 -10.10 -9.86
N ILE A 60 -2.34 -10.20 -8.53
CA ILE A 60 -1.58 -9.28 -7.67
C ILE A 60 -0.08 -9.40 -7.94
N ALA A 61 0.45 -10.62 -8.07
CA ALA A 61 1.87 -10.83 -8.37
C ALA A 61 2.27 -10.17 -9.69
N MET A 62 1.48 -10.34 -10.75
CA MET A 62 1.75 -9.73 -12.06
C MET A 62 1.70 -8.19 -12.01
N ILE A 63 0.74 -7.61 -11.27
CA ILE A 63 0.68 -6.16 -11.04
C ILE A 63 1.95 -5.67 -10.33
N CYS A 64 2.38 -6.37 -9.28
CA CYS A 64 3.61 -6.04 -8.54
C CYS A 64 4.87 -6.15 -9.44
N CYS A 65 4.96 -7.18 -10.27
CA CYS A 65 6.04 -7.33 -11.25
C CYS A 65 6.07 -6.13 -12.23
N GLY A 66 4.91 -5.77 -12.81
CA GLY A 66 4.80 -4.63 -13.71
C GLY A 66 5.17 -3.30 -13.04
N PHE A 67 4.73 -3.09 -11.80
CA PHE A 67 5.09 -1.92 -11.00
C PHE A 67 6.62 -1.82 -10.78
N ASN A 68 7.27 -2.92 -10.39
CA ASN A 68 8.71 -2.95 -10.15
C ASN A 68 9.52 -2.72 -11.43
N LEU A 69 9.12 -3.34 -12.55
CA LEU A 69 9.75 -3.13 -13.86
C LEU A 69 9.65 -1.67 -14.31
N HIS A 70 8.47 -1.05 -14.15
CA HIS A 70 8.27 0.36 -14.47
C HIS A 70 9.16 1.27 -13.61
N LYS A 71 9.20 1.05 -12.29
CA LYS A 71 10.04 1.82 -11.36
C LYS A 71 11.52 1.68 -11.69
N PHE A 72 11.98 0.47 -12.01
CA PHE A 72 13.35 0.21 -12.43
C PHE A 72 13.71 0.98 -13.71
N HIS A 73 12.84 0.93 -14.72
CA HIS A 73 13.06 1.63 -15.99
C HIS A 73 13.16 3.15 -15.80
N LEU A 74 12.24 3.74 -15.02
CA LEU A 74 12.28 5.18 -14.71
C LEU A 74 13.56 5.57 -13.96
N LYS A 75 13.98 4.78 -12.96
CA LYS A 75 15.21 5.04 -12.20
C LYS A 75 16.45 4.96 -13.10
N LYS A 76 16.52 3.94 -13.96
CA LYS A 76 17.62 3.80 -14.94
C LYS A 76 17.69 4.99 -15.89
N SER A 77 16.55 5.44 -16.42
CA SER A 77 16.48 6.61 -17.31
C SER A 77 16.84 7.90 -16.60
N ALA A 78 16.46 8.08 -15.34
CA ALA A 78 16.84 9.25 -14.54
C ALA A 78 18.36 9.31 -14.31
N ILE A 79 18.98 8.19 -13.94
CA ILE A 79 20.44 8.10 -13.75
C ILE A 79 21.18 8.44 -15.04
N LYS A 80 20.74 7.90 -16.18
CA LYS A 80 21.34 8.20 -17.50
C LYS A 80 21.24 9.67 -17.91
N LYS A 81 20.23 10.42 -17.43
CA LYS A 81 20.04 11.84 -17.74
C LYS A 81 20.87 12.76 -16.83
N ALA A 82 21.27 12.26 -15.67
CA ALA A 82 22.03 13.01 -14.67
C ALA A 82 23.56 12.84 -14.81
N ALA A 83 23.99 11.82 -15.57
CA ALA A 83 25.37 11.61 -16.00
C ALA A 83 25.64 12.35 -17.30
#